data_AF-A0A8J8FUJ0-F1
#
_entry.id   AF-A0A8J8FUJ0-F1
#
_cell.length_a   1.000
_cell.length_b   1.000
_cell.length_c   1.000
_cell.angle_alpha   90.00
_cell.angle_beta   90.00
_cell.angle_gamma   90.00
#
_symmetry.space_group_name_H-M   'P 1'
#
loop_
_entity.id
_entity.type
_entity.pdbx_description
1 polymer ?
#
loop_
_entity_poly.entity_id
_entity_poly.type
_entity_poly.pdbx_seq_one_letter_code
_entity_poly.pdbx_strand_id
1 'polypeptide(L)'
;MGIFEQKMDELEVRARIDRVLRQSANLFTISNGKRVRLNEAIRLREFSNVLGLIIAYSAGSFMSIDRFRAEGIHPVRYKRIINRLNCYSGQVSSALVLELLRLRDETKLSKYDLIQQVQEKYFNHKPVGTRDITEALNRMLRKTMDEFFWFEDRYFRRSDFEFRLVEIPRNTPYELAKISLDNVIQF
;
A
#
# COMPACT_ATOMS: atom_id res chain seq x y z
N MET A 1 -9.66 -27.70 -27.44
CA MET A 1 -9.16 -28.01 -26.08
C MET A 1 -9.53 -26.85 -25.19
N GLY A 2 -10.44 -27.09 -24.24
CA GLY A 2 -11.02 -26.04 -23.39
C GLY A 2 -9.99 -25.45 -22.44
N ILE A 3 -10.02 -24.13 -22.30
CA ILE A 3 -9.31 -23.37 -21.29
C ILE A 3 -9.97 -23.73 -19.96
N PHE A 4 -9.28 -24.49 -19.11
CA PHE A 4 -9.69 -24.72 -17.74
C PHE A 4 -9.58 -23.40 -16.98
N GLU A 5 -10.67 -22.64 -16.90
CA GLU A 5 -10.87 -21.72 -15.78
C GLU A 5 -10.97 -22.57 -14.51
N GLN A 6 -9.85 -22.71 -13.80
CA GLN A 6 -9.88 -23.12 -12.41
C GLN A 6 -10.64 -22.05 -11.62
N LYS A 7 -11.95 -22.25 -11.44
CA LYS A 7 -12.70 -21.61 -10.36
C LYS A 7 -12.11 -22.12 -9.05
N MET A 8 -11.09 -21.43 -8.55
CA MET A 8 -10.66 -21.59 -7.16
C MET A 8 -11.87 -21.29 -6.28
N ASP A 9 -12.22 -22.23 -5.40
CA ASP A 9 -13.33 -22.09 -4.47
C ASP A 9 -13.08 -20.84 -3.60
N GLU A 10 -14.07 -19.95 -3.52
CA GLU A 10 -13.99 -18.71 -2.76
C GLU A 10 -13.59 -18.99 -1.30
N LEU A 11 -14.04 -20.11 -0.73
CA LEU A 11 -13.65 -20.56 0.61
C LEU A 11 -12.18 -20.96 0.70
N GLU A 12 -11.62 -21.58 -0.34
CA GLU A 12 -10.22 -21.98 -0.41
C GLU A 12 -9.31 -20.75 -0.59
N VAL A 13 -9.73 -19.79 -1.42
CA VAL A 13 -9.06 -18.49 -1.58
C VAL A 13 -9.06 -17.75 -0.25
N ARG A 14 -10.23 -17.66 0.42
CA ARG A 14 -10.37 -17.05 1.75
C ARG A 14 -9.49 -17.73 2.78
N ALA A 15 -9.52 -19.06 2.87
CA ALA A 15 -8.69 -19.82 3.80
C ALA A 15 -7.20 -19.61 3.53
N ARG A 16 -6.78 -19.48 2.26
CA ARG A 16 -5.40 -19.21 1.87
C ARG A 16 -5.00 -17.77 2.14
N ILE A 17 -5.87 -16.79 1.88
CA ILE A 17 -5.66 -15.39 2.26
C ILE A 17 -5.57 -15.30 3.77
N ASP A 18 -6.53 -15.83 4.53
CA ASP A 18 -6.50 -15.85 5.99
C ASP A 18 -5.26 -16.54 6.53
N ARG A 19 -4.81 -17.63 5.90
CA ARG A 19 -3.55 -18.30 6.24
C ARG A 19 -2.34 -17.41 5.97
N VAL A 20 -2.26 -16.76 4.81
CA VAL A 20 -1.18 -15.82 4.45
C VAL A 20 -1.25 -14.55 5.32
N LEU A 21 -2.43 -14.07 5.70
CA LEU A 21 -2.64 -12.95 6.63
C LEU A 21 -2.22 -13.33 8.05
N ARG A 22 -2.53 -14.55 8.50
CA ARG A 22 -2.09 -15.13 9.78
C ARG A 22 -0.59 -15.44 9.77
N GLN A 23 0.01 -15.76 8.62
CA GLN A 23 1.45 -16.01 8.47
C GLN A 23 2.25 -14.71 8.28
N SER A 24 1.73 -13.71 7.57
CA SER A 24 2.27 -12.35 7.46
C SER A 24 1.97 -11.49 8.69
N ALA A 25 1.12 -11.96 9.61
CA ALA A 25 1.03 -11.45 10.97
C ALA A 25 2.29 -11.76 11.82
N ASN A 26 3.26 -12.51 11.30
CA ASN A 26 4.48 -12.88 12.03
C ASN A 26 5.77 -12.12 11.64
N LEU A 27 5.73 -11.01 10.90
CA LEU A 27 6.95 -10.29 10.47
C LEU A 27 6.65 -8.78 10.35
N PHE A 28 7.34 -7.80 10.94
CA PHE A 28 8.42 -7.70 11.94
C PHE A 28 8.14 -6.46 12.80
N THR A 29 8.37 -6.51 14.11
CA THR A 29 8.85 -5.33 14.87
C THR A 29 10.04 -5.79 15.71
N ILE A 30 11.17 -5.08 15.60
CA ILE A 30 12.30 -5.26 16.52
C ILE A 30 12.11 -4.22 17.64
N SER A 31 11.62 -4.69 18.78
CA SER A 31 11.88 -4.07 20.08
C SER A 31 11.63 -5.12 21.17
N ASN A 32 12.68 -5.53 21.89
CA ASN A 32 12.65 -6.37 23.09
C ASN A 32 12.05 -7.79 22.98
N GLY A 33 12.16 -8.46 21.83
CA GLY A 33 12.09 -9.94 21.76
C GLY A 33 10.74 -10.60 22.07
N LYS A 34 9.64 -9.85 22.22
CA LYS A 34 8.29 -10.43 22.36
C LYS A 34 7.50 -10.39 21.05
N ARG A 35 6.84 -11.51 20.76
CA ARG A 35 5.90 -11.69 19.64
C ARG A 35 4.57 -11.01 19.99
N VAL A 36 4.08 -10.13 19.12
CA VAL A 36 2.80 -9.41 19.31
C VAL A 36 1.93 -9.64 18.07
N ARG A 37 0.67 -10.06 18.27
CA ARG A 37 -0.31 -10.24 17.18
C ARG A 37 -0.77 -8.89 16.64
N LEU A 38 -1.36 -8.82 15.45
CA LEU A 38 -1.70 -7.51 14.86
C LEU A 38 -2.84 -6.76 15.58
N ASN A 39 -3.84 -7.50 16.04
CA ASN A 39 -4.90 -6.98 16.90
C ASN A 39 -4.35 -6.50 18.25
N GLU A 40 -3.28 -7.13 18.72
CA GLU A 40 -2.52 -6.70 19.89
C GLU A 40 -1.61 -5.51 19.56
N ALA A 41 -1.04 -5.38 18.36
CA ALA A 41 -0.23 -4.22 17.97
C ALA A 41 -1.08 -2.95 17.85
N ILE A 42 -2.30 -3.05 17.29
CA ILE A 42 -3.26 -1.93 17.20
C ILE A 42 -3.81 -1.54 18.60
N ARG A 43 -3.84 -2.48 19.56
CA ARG A 43 -4.30 -2.21 20.94
C ARG A 43 -3.17 -1.89 21.94
N LEU A 44 -1.95 -2.37 21.72
CA LEU A 44 -0.78 -2.21 22.61
C LEU A 44 0.16 -1.09 22.15
N ARG A 45 0.14 -0.73 20.87
CA ARG A 45 0.67 0.56 20.43
C ARG A 45 -0.53 1.47 20.32
N GLU A 46 -0.74 2.27 21.36
CA GLU A 46 -1.08 3.67 21.09
C GLU A 46 -0.23 4.06 19.89
N PHE A 47 -0.85 4.31 18.73
CA PHE A 47 -0.11 4.79 17.59
C PHE A 47 0.61 6.04 18.08
N SER A 48 1.91 5.93 18.37
CA SER A 48 2.71 7.10 18.79
C SER A 48 2.64 8.20 17.73
N ASN A 49 2.37 7.80 16.50
CA ASN A 49 2.15 8.66 15.35
C ASN A 49 0.66 8.81 15.04
N VAL A 50 0.25 10.03 14.75
CA VAL A 50 -1.14 10.39 14.40
C VAL A 50 -1.60 9.73 13.09
N LEU A 51 -0.71 9.18 12.27
CA LEU A 51 -1.00 8.66 10.93
C LEU A 51 -0.57 7.21 10.72
N GLY A 52 -1.32 6.46 9.92
CA GLY A 52 -0.90 5.14 9.47
C GLY A 52 -1.44 4.67 8.13
N LEU A 53 -0.72 3.71 7.54
CA LEU A 53 -0.96 3.12 6.23
C LEU A 53 -1.01 1.59 6.30
N ILE A 54 -2.06 0.98 5.74
CA ILE A 54 -2.09 -0.47 5.47
C ILE A 54 -2.15 -0.65 3.96
N ILE A 55 -1.16 -1.36 3.42
CA ILE A 55 -1.04 -1.65 2.00
C ILE A 55 -1.23 -3.14 1.83
N ALA A 56 -2.22 -3.52 1.03
CA ALA A 56 -2.43 -4.91 0.68
C ALA A 56 -2.16 -5.13 -0.81
N TYR A 57 -1.41 -6.16 -1.15
CA TYR A 57 -0.88 -6.35 -2.50
C TYR A 57 -1.06 -7.79 -2.96
N SER A 58 -1.69 -7.96 -4.12
CA SER A 58 -1.74 -9.22 -4.86
C SER A 58 -1.05 -9.02 -6.21
N ALA A 59 0.10 -9.67 -6.41
CA ALA A 59 0.81 -9.60 -7.69
C ALA A 59 -0.10 -10.00 -8.85
N GLY A 60 0.00 -9.28 -9.96
CA GLY A 60 -0.83 -9.48 -11.16
C GLY A 60 -2.28 -8.99 -11.04
N SER A 61 -2.72 -8.51 -9.86
CA SER A 61 -4.13 -8.17 -9.62
C SER A 61 -4.33 -6.75 -9.09
N PHE A 62 -3.93 -6.44 -7.85
CA PHE A 62 -4.20 -5.13 -7.25
C PHE A 62 -3.18 -4.75 -6.16
N MET A 63 -3.15 -3.45 -5.87
CA MET A 63 -2.62 -2.87 -4.64
C MET A 63 -3.72 -2.00 -4.01
N SER A 64 -4.10 -2.27 -2.77
CA SER A 64 -5.02 -1.44 -2.00
C SER A 64 -4.29 -0.70 -0.90
N ILE A 65 -4.69 0.54 -0.63
CA ILE A 65 -4.10 1.39 0.39
C ILE A 65 -5.21 1.94 1.26
N ASP A 66 -5.18 1.52 2.53
CA ASP A 66 -6.00 2.05 3.60
C ASP A 66 -5.17 3.07 4.37
N ARG A 67 -5.75 4.24 4.58
CA ARG A 67 -5.13 5.37 5.27
C ARG A 67 -5.98 5.67 6.48
N PHE A 68 -5.36 5.92 7.61
CA PHE A 68 -6.06 6.28 8.82
C PHE A 68 -5.28 7.31 9.63
N ARG A 69 -6.03 8.07 10.41
CA ARG A 69 -5.52 9.02 11.38
C ARG A 69 -6.04 8.64 12.76
N ALA A 70 -5.17 8.54 13.74
CA ALA A 70 -5.56 8.35 15.14
C ALA A 70 -5.99 9.71 15.72
N GLU A 71 -7.31 9.91 15.89
CA GLU A 71 -7.87 11.07 16.58
C GLU A 71 -8.62 10.59 17.83
N GLY A 72 -8.00 10.73 19.00
CA GLY A 72 -8.59 10.28 20.26
C GLY A 72 -8.85 8.76 20.31
N ILE A 73 -10.05 8.35 20.73
CA ILE A 73 -10.41 6.94 20.96
C ILE A 73 -10.72 6.19 19.65
N HIS A 74 -11.13 6.91 18.60
CA HIS A 74 -11.59 6.31 17.34
C HIS A 74 -10.77 6.80 16.15
N PRO A 75 -10.01 5.93 15.47
CA PRO A 75 -9.24 6.34 14.31
C PRO A 75 -10.16 6.67 13.12
N VAL A 76 -9.90 7.81 12.49
CA VAL A 76 -10.56 8.29 11.28
C VAL A 76 -9.99 7.56 10.08
N ARG A 77 -10.84 6.86 9.33
CA ARG A 77 -10.44 6.14 8.11
C ARG A 77 -10.80 6.94 6.87
N TYR A 78 -9.85 7.09 5.98
CA TYR A 78 -10.09 7.68 4.67
C TYR A 78 -10.61 6.62 3.69
N LYS A 79 -11.22 7.08 2.60
CA LYS A 79 -11.61 6.21 1.49
C LYS A 79 -10.40 5.43 0.97
N ARG A 80 -10.52 4.10 0.93
CA ARG A 80 -9.51 3.18 0.41
C ARG A 80 -9.17 3.50 -1.05
N ILE A 81 -7.88 3.49 -1.36
CA ILE A 81 -7.36 3.60 -2.72
C ILE A 81 -7.20 2.17 -3.25
N ILE A 82 -7.68 1.91 -4.46
CA ILE A 82 -7.56 0.60 -5.11
C ILE A 82 -6.91 0.79 -6.47
N ASN A 83 -5.66 0.38 -6.57
CA ASN A 83 -4.88 0.39 -7.80
C ASN A 83 -4.97 -1.00 -8.44
N ARG A 84 -5.74 -1.14 -9.53
CA ARG A 84 -5.76 -2.39 -10.30
C ARG A 84 -4.49 -2.50 -11.14
N LEU A 85 -3.75 -3.59 -11.00
CA LEU A 85 -2.47 -3.80 -11.67
C LEU A 85 -2.63 -4.31 -13.11
N ASN A 86 -3.86 -4.60 -13.53
CA ASN A 86 -4.19 -4.91 -14.92
C ASN A 86 -4.39 -3.65 -15.79
N CYS A 87 -4.34 -2.44 -15.22
CA CYS A 87 -4.43 -1.19 -15.98
C CYS A 87 -3.22 -0.28 -15.70
N TYR A 88 -2.85 0.53 -16.70
CA TYR A 88 -1.68 1.41 -16.61
C TYR A 88 -1.74 2.40 -15.46
N SER A 89 -2.89 3.05 -15.25
CA SER A 89 -3.03 4.05 -14.18
C SER A 89 -2.82 3.45 -12.79
N GLY A 90 -3.28 2.22 -12.57
CA GLY A 90 -3.04 1.49 -11.33
C GLY A 90 -1.57 1.05 -11.18
N GLN A 91 -0.92 0.62 -12.27
CA GLN A 91 0.51 0.32 -12.26
C GLN A 91 1.36 1.55 -11.92
N VAL A 92 1.11 2.70 -12.58
CA VAL A 92 1.81 3.98 -12.34
C VAL A 92 1.60 4.44 -10.90
N SER A 93 0.36 4.43 -10.42
CA SER A 93 0.04 4.84 -9.04
C SER A 93 0.73 3.93 -8.01
N SER A 94 0.78 2.62 -8.26
CA SER A 94 1.45 1.67 -7.37
C SER A 94 2.96 1.87 -7.36
N ALA A 95 3.58 2.07 -8.52
CA ALA A 95 5.01 2.34 -8.64
C ALA A 95 5.41 3.62 -7.89
N LEU A 96 4.62 4.69 -8.04
CA LEU A 96 4.84 5.95 -7.32
C LEU A 96 4.75 5.76 -5.80
N VAL A 97 3.73 5.06 -5.29
CA VAL A 97 3.60 4.79 -3.85
C VAL A 97 4.82 4.03 -3.32
N LEU A 98 5.27 3.01 -4.05
CA LEU A 98 6.44 2.23 -3.66
C LEU A 98 7.71 3.10 -3.60
N GLU A 99 7.94 3.96 -4.59
CA GLU A 99 9.11 4.85 -4.55
C GLU A 99 9.03 5.87 -3.41
N LEU A 100 7.87 6.50 -3.19
CA LEU A 100 7.68 7.45 -2.08
C LEU A 100 7.93 6.79 -0.72
N LEU A 101 7.49 5.54 -0.52
CA LEU A 101 7.74 4.79 0.72
C LEU A 101 9.22 4.46 0.96
N ARG A 102 10.02 4.39 -0.11
CA ARG A 102 11.47 4.10 -0.03
C ARG A 102 12.30 5.33 0.28
N LEU A 103 11.80 6.52 -0.06
CA LEU A 103 12.49 7.77 0.24
C LEU A 103 12.52 8.03 1.75
N ARG A 104 13.66 8.55 2.22
CA ARG A 104 13.81 9.07 3.58
C ARG A 104 13.31 10.51 3.65
N ASP A 105 12.89 10.97 4.81
CA ASP A 105 12.61 12.40 4.99
C ASP A 105 13.84 13.25 4.63
N GLU A 106 13.61 14.46 4.14
CA GLU A 106 14.64 15.41 3.69
C GLU A 106 15.51 14.92 2.53
N THR A 107 15.08 13.89 1.79
CA THR A 107 15.80 13.45 0.58
C THR A 107 15.80 14.57 -0.45
N LYS A 108 16.98 15.06 -0.84
CA LYS A 108 17.16 16.06 -1.89
C LYS A 108 16.92 15.42 -3.26
N LEU A 109 15.71 15.55 -3.78
CA LEU A 109 15.25 14.95 -5.02
C LEU A 109 14.20 15.87 -5.64
N SER A 110 14.32 16.20 -6.93
CA SER A 110 13.24 16.93 -7.60
C SER A 110 12.12 15.98 -7.99
N LYS A 111 10.89 16.51 -8.18
CA LYS A 111 9.78 15.72 -8.72
C LYS A 111 10.13 15.10 -10.07
N TYR A 112 10.88 15.84 -10.90
CA TYR A 112 11.32 15.36 -12.21
C TYR A 112 12.24 14.14 -12.08
N ASP A 113 13.19 14.17 -11.16
CA ASP A 113 14.10 13.05 -10.91
C ASP A 113 13.32 11.81 -10.43
N LEU A 114 12.33 11.99 -9.55
CA LEU A 114 11.44 10.91 -9.12
C LEU A 114 10.64 10.32 -10.29
N ILE A 115 10.12 11.18 -11.18
CA ILE A 115 9.38 10.75 -12.37
C ILE A 115 10.27 9.92 -13.30
N GLN A 116 11.50 10.38 -13.56
CA GLN A 116 12.47 9.62 -14.37
C GLN A 116 12.82 8.28 -13.72
N GLN A 117 13.12 8.27 -12.42
CA GLN A 117 13.40 7.04 -11.67
C GLN A 117 12.24 6.04 -11.78
N VAL A 118 10.99 6.49 -11.64
CA VAL A 118 9.83 5.61 -11.79
C VAL A 118 9.71 5.08 -13.22
N GLN A 119 9.89 5.94 -14.22
CA GLN A 119 9.80 5.57 -15.64
C GLN A 119 10.87 4.52 -16.00
N GLU A 120 12.12 4.76 -15.65
CA GLU A 120 13.25 3.87 -15.96
C GLU A 120 13.16 2.55 -15.20
N LYS A 121 12.76 2.59 -13.93
CA LYS A 121 12.76 1.39 -13.08
C LYS A 121 11.60 0.44 -13.34
N TYR A 122 10.42 0.99 -13.64
CA TYR A 122 9.18 0.20 -13.74
C TYR A 122 8.61 0.10 -15.15
N PHE A 123 9.01 1.01 -16.05
CA PHE A 123 8.41 1.14 -17.38
C PHE A 123 9.46 1.17 -18.51
N ASN A 124 10.69 0.70 -18.27
CA ASN A 124 11.75 0.63 -19.30
C ASN A 124 11.33 -0.15 -20.56
N HIS A 125 10.62 -1.28 -20.39
CA HIS A 125 10.20 -2.14 -21.50
C HIS A 125 8.90 -1.66 -22.16
N LYS A 126 8.18 -0.73 -21.53
CA LYS A 126 6.93 -0.18 -22.04
C LYS A 126 6.77 1.26 -21.54
N PRO A 127 7.42 2.23 -22.20
CA PRO A 127 7.52 3.60 -21.69
C PRO A 127 6.14 4.22 -21.52
N VAL A 128 5.85 4.64 -20.29
CA VAL A 128 4.72 5.52 -19.99
C VAL A 128 5.18 6.96 -20.15
N GLY A 129 4.31 7.84 -20.66
CA GLY A 129 4.64 9.26 -20.80
C GLY A 129 4.96 9.88 -19.43
N THR A 130 6.03 10.68 -19.36
CA THR A 130 6.38 11.42 -18.13
C THR A 130 5.24 12.30 -17.65
N ARG A 131 4.39 12.80 -18.57
CA ARG A 131 3.17 13.54 -18.27
C ARG A 131 2.18 12.73 -17.42
N ASP A 132 1.94 11.46 -17.76
CA ASP A 132 0.98 10.61 -17.04
C ASP A 132 1.47 10.34 -15.62
N ILE A 133 2.77 10.07 -15.47
CA ILE A 133 3.42 9.89 -14.17
C ILE A 133 3.35 11.18 -13.34
N THR A 134 3.58 12.33 -13.99
CA THR A 134 3.49 13.66 -13.36
C THR A 134 2.08 13.95 -12.85
N GLU A 135 1.07 13.71 -13.67
CA GLU A 135 -0.33 13.91 -13.30
C GLU A 135 -0.74 12.98 -12.15
N ALA A 136 -0.33 11.71 -12.21
CA ALA A 136 -0.57 10.74 -11.15
C ALA A 136 0.10 11.14 -9.82
N LEU A 137 1.37 11.52 -9.84
CA LEU A 137 2.11 11.99 -8.67
C LEU A 137 1.44 13.23 -8.07
N ASN A 138 1.13 14.22 -8.89
CA ASN A 138 0.50 15.46 -8.42
C ASN A 138 -0.89 15.22 -7.83
N ARG A 139 -1.68 14.31 -8.41
CA ARG A 139 -2.98 13.93 -7.87
C ARG A 139 -2.82 13.22 -6.52
N MET A 140 -1.84 12.31 -6.42
CA MET A 140 -1.57 11.56 -5.21
C MET A 140 -1.18 12.47 -4.05
N LEU A 141 -0.19 13.34 -4.27
CA LEU A 141 0.32 14.26 -3.25
C LEU A 141 -0.69 15.35 -2.84
N ARG A 142 -1.72 15.63 -3.65
CA ARG A 142 -2.73 16.66 -3.34
C ARG A 142 -4.03 16.12 -2.78
N LYS A 143 -4.40 14.87 -3.09
CA LYS A 143 -5.74 14.35 -2.79
C LYS A 143 -5.74 13.11 -1.92
N THR A 144 -4.65 12.34 -1.92
CA THR A 144 -4.69 11.01 -1.34
C THR A 144 -3.54 10.72 -0.38
N MET A 145 -2.40 11.38 -0.49
CA MET A 145 -1.23 11.13 0.35
C MET A 145 -0.59 12.43 0.85
N ASP A 146 -1.32 13.55 0.80
CA ASP A 146 -0.87 14.88 1.24
C ASP A 146 -0.42 14.92 2.70
N GLU A 147 -1.09 14.14 3.57
CA GLU A 147 -0.71 14.02 4.98
C GLU A 147 0.53 13.13 5.21
N PHE A 148 0.91 12.33 4.23
CA PHE A 148 2.00 11.34 4.36
C PHE A 148 3.28 11.82 3.66
N PHE A 149 3.14 12.49 2.52
CA PHE A 149 4.22 12.86 1.62
C PHE A 149 3.96 14.22 0.97
N TRP A 150 4.97 15.08 0.94
CA TRP A 150 4.95 16.32 0.17
C TRP A 150 6.33 16.67 -0.35
N PHE A 151 6.40 17.72 -1.16
CA PHE A 151 7.66 18.32 -1.58
C PHE A 151 7.70 19.74 -1.04
N GLU A 152 8.79 20.07 -0.35
CA GLU A 152 9.12 21.41 0.10
C GLU A 152 10.37 21.84 -0.68
N ASP A 153 10.18 22.76 -1.63
CA ASP A 153 11.17 23.13 -2.64
C ASP A 153 11.74 21.92 -3.42
N ARG A 154 13.01 21.57 -3.17
CA ARG A 154 13.72 20.43 -3.78
C ARG A 154 13.92 19.27 -2.80
N TYR A 155 13.24 19.31 -1.67
CA TYR A 155 13.30 18.27 -0.66
C TYR A 155 11.98 17.50 -0.64
N PHE A 156 12.12 16.19 -0.74
CA PHE A 156 11.04 15.29 -0.40
C PHE A 156 10.85 15.31 1.11
N ARG A 157 9.62 15.51 1.54
CA ARG A 157 9.22 15.46 2.94
C ARG A 157 8.28 14.30 3.20
N ARG A 158 8.46 13.68 4.35
CA ARG A 158 7.71 12.51 4.79
C ARG A 158 7.28 12.70 6.24
N SER A 159 5.98 12.55 6.50
CA SER A 159 5.46 12.55 7.87
C SER A 159 5.92 11.29 8.61
N ASP A 160 5.94 11.39 9.93
CA ASP A 160 6.02 10.21 10.78
C ASP A 160 4.70 9.45 10.72
N PHE A 161 4.74 8.24 10.15
CA PHE A 161 3.60 7.34 10.09
C PHE A 161 4.05 5.88 10.23
N GLU A 162 3.19 5.05 10.81
CA GLU A 162 3.39 3.61 10.76
C GLU A 162 2.80 3.03 9.46
N PHE A 163 3.47 2.05 8.87
CA PHE A 163 2.90 1.34 7.72
C PHE A 163 3.04 -0.17 7.83
N ARG A 164 2.07 -0.87 7.24
CA ARG A 164 2.06 -2.32 7.11
C ARG A 164 1.88 -2.72 5.66
N LEU A 165 2.71 -3.65 5.20
CA LEU A 165 2.53 -4.34 3.92
C LEU A 165 1.95 -5.74 4.16
N VAL A 166 0.92 -6.08 3.40
CA VAL A 166 0.19 -7.34 3.48
C VAL A 166 0.22 -7.98 2.10
N GLU A 167 0.95 -9.09 1.98
CA GLU A 167 0.95 -9.86 0.74
C GLU A 167 -0.27 -10.78 0.67
N ILE A 168 -0.88 -10.83 -0.51
CA ILE A 168 -2.05 -11.65 -0.83
C ILE A 168 -1.62 -12.62 -1.94
N PRO A 169 -2.11 -13.88 -1.92
CA PRO A 169 -1.84 -14.84 -3.00
C PRO A 169 -2.00 -14.22 -4.38
N ARG A 170 -1.06 -14.51 -5.28
CA ARG A 170 -1.03 -13.95 -6.63
C ARG A 170 -2.36 -14.14 -7.36
N ASN A 171 -2.69 -13.18 -8.22
CA ASN A 171 -3.89 -13.16 -9.05
C ASN A 171 -5.21 -13.23 -8.26
N THR A 172 -5.21 -12.99 -6.95
CA THR A 172 -6.43 -12.88 -6.16
C THR A 172 -7.17 -11.59 -6.56
N PRO A 173 -8.42 -11.66 -7.05
CA PRO A 173 -9.22 -10.47 -7.33
C PRO A 173 -9.48 -9.65 -6.06
N TYR A 174 -9.50 -8.33 -6.20
CA TYR A 174 -9.76 -7.43 -5.06
C TYR A 174 -11.08 -7.75 -4.34
N GLU A 175 -12.15 -8.07 -5.08
CA GLU A 175 -13.46 -8.35 -4.48
C GLU A 175 -13.43 -9.59 -3.56
N LEU A 176 -12.60 -10.60 -3.87
CA LEU A 176 -12.43 -11.78 -3.01
C LEU A 176 -11.57 -11.45 -1.77
N ALA A 177 -10.55 -10.60 -1.94
CA ALA A 177 -9.69 -10.20 -0.84
C ALA A 177 -10.36 -9.21 0.12
N LYS A 178 -11.33 -8.42 -0.37
CA LYS A 178 -11.94 -7.29 0.34
C LYS A 178 -12.43 -7.67 1.75
N ILE A 179 -13.19 -8.75 1.88
CA ILE A 179 -13.75 -9.19 3.18
C ILE A 179 -12.63 -9.50 4.18
N SER A 180 -11.60 -10.21 3.72
CA SER A 180 -10.45 -10.56 4.53
C SER A 180 -9.64 -9.31 4.93
N LEU A 181 -9.50 -8.34 4.02
CA LEU A 181 -8.84 -7.06 4.29
C LEU A 181 -9.64 -6.19 5.25
N ASP A 182 -10.96 -6.17 5.14
CA ASP A 182 -11.81 -5.44 6.06
C ASP A 182 -11.67 -6.03 7.48
N ASN A 183 -11.51 -7.35 7.61
CA ASN A 183 -11.21 -8.03 8.88
C ASN A 183 -9.81 -7.74 9.45
N VAL A 184 -8.81 -7.48 8.61
CA VAL A 184 -7.47 -7.01 9.08
C VAL A 184 -7.56 -5.66 9.77
N ILE A 185 -8.58 -4.88 9.43
CA ILE A 185 -8.74 -3.49 9.88
C ILE A 185 -9.84 -3.40 10.95
N GLN A 186 -10.69 -4.41 11.19
CA GLN A 186 -11.73 -4.36 12.24
C GLN A 186 -11.12 -4.23 13.65
N PHE A 187 -11.64 -3.24 14.41
CA PHE A 187 -11.21 -2.86 15.77
C PHE A 187 -11.95 -3.64 16.86
#